data_AF-A0A0S4NAI9-F1
#
_entry.id   AF-A0A0S4NAI9-F1
#
_cell.length_a   1.000
_cell.length_b   1.000
_cell.length_c   1.000
_cell.angle_alpha   90.00
_cell.angle_beta   90.00
_cell.angle_gamma   90.00
#
_symmetry.space_group_name_H-M   'P 1'
#
loop_
_entity.id
_entity.type
_entity.pdbx_description
1 polymer ?
#
loop_
_entity_poly.entity_id
_entity_poly.type
_entity_poly.pdbx_seq_one_letter_code
_entity_poly.pdbx_strand_id
1 'polypeptide(L)' 'MPTLEVEFLGYRLKSPIFVASGPASHDVKQIPIAEQMGLGVLCSRRLFLISLII' A
#
# COMPACT_ATOMS: atom_id res chain seq x y z
N MET A 1 -4.39 -18.00 13.63
CA MET A 1 -4.53 -16.53 13.58
C MET A 1 -5.19 -16.19 12.25
N PRO A 2 -6.24 -15.37 12.22
CA PRO A 2 -6.83 -14.95 10.94
C PRO A 2 -5.79 -14.14 10.16
N THR A 3 -5.57 -14.52 8.91
CA THR A 3 -4.71 -13.78 7.97
C THR A 3 -5.57 -12.73 7.27
N LEU A 4 -5.01 -11.53 7.09
CA LEU A 4 -5.65 -10.43 6.34
C LEU A 4 -5.27 -10.46 4.86
N GLU A 5 -4.72 -11.57 4.37
CA GLU A 5 -4.28 -11.69 3.00
C GLU A 5 -5.49 -11.73 2.06
N VAL A 6 -5.47 -10.90 1.02
CA VAL A 6 -6.57 -10.81 0.05
C VAL A 6 -6.01 -10.83 -1.37
N GLU A 7 -6.78 -11.42 -2.28
CA GLU A 7 -6.53 -11.30 -3.70
C GLU A 7 -7.38 -10.16 -4.27
N PHE A 8 -6.73 -9.17 -4.87
CA PHE A 8 -7.39 -8.00 -5.43
C PHE A 8 -6.73 -7.61 -6.74
N LEU A 9 -7.52 -7.44 -7.81
CA LEU A 9 -7.03 -7.12 -9.15
C LEU A 9 -5.92 -8.08 -9.66
N GLY A 10 -5.96 -9.35 -9.25
CA GLY A 10 -4.96 -10.36 -9.62
C GLY A 10 -3.65 -10.31 -8.81
N TYR A 11 -3.58 -9.45 -7.79
CA TYR A 11 -2.44 -9.36 -6.88
C TYR A 11 -2.78 -9.96 -5.51
N ARG A 12 -1.82 -10.70 -4.94
CA ARG A 12 -1.88 -11.12 -3.54
C ARG A 12 -1.35 -9.99 -2.67
N LEU A 13 -2.21 -9.49 -1.81
CA LEU A 13 -1.92 -8.40 -0.88
C LEU A 13 -1.84 -8.96 0.53
N LYS A 14 -0.83 -8.53 1.29
CA LYS A 14 -0.67 -8.91 2.70
C LYS A 14 -1.78 -8.34 3.60
N SER A 15 -2.43 -7.26 3.16
CA SER A 15 -3.45 -6.54 3.90
C SER A 15 -4.41 -5.82 2.95
N PRO A 16 -5.72 -5.73 3.27
CA PRO A 16 -6.70 -4.96 2.50
C PRO A 16 -6.69 -3.47 2.88
N ILE A 17 -5.76 -3.03 3.74
CA ILE A 17 -5.67 -1.64 4.19
C ILE A 17 -4.76 -0.85 3.24
N PHE A 18 -5.26 0.29 2.77
CA PHE A 18 -4.63 1.11 1.74
C PHE A 18 -4.45 2.56 2.18
N VAL A 19 -3.38 3.19 1.69
CA VAL A 19 -3.20 4.64 1.80
C VAL A 19 -3.64 5.29 0.49
N ALA A 20 -4.76 6.00 0.53
CA ALA A 20 -5.29 6.75 -0.61
C ALA A 20 -4.38 7.92 -1.00
N SER A 21 -4.52 8.41 -2.24
CA SER A 21 -3.74 9.54 -2.72
C SER A 21 -4.03 10.82 -1.91
N GLY A 22 -3.03 11.33 -1.20
CA GLY A 22 -3.21 12.48 -0.33
C GLY A 22 -1.94 12.93 0.38
N PRO A 23 -2.05 13.76 1.43
CA PRO A 23 -0.90 14.24 2.20
C PRO A 23 -0.06 13.09 2.79
N ALA A 24 -0.70 11.96 3.10
CA ALA A 24 -0.06 10.75 3.62
C ALA A 24 0.66 9.89 2.57
N SER A 25 0.61 10.27 1.28
CA SER A 25 1.28 9.56 0.18
C SER A 25 2.01 10.50 -0.80
N HIS A 26 2.28 11.74 -0.39
CA HIS A 26 2.89 12.76 -1.24
C HIS A 26 4.43 12.65 -1.31
N ASP A 27 5.06 11.99 -0.34
CA ASP A 27 6.51 11.81 -0.26
C ASP A 27 6.86 10.32 -0.39
N VAL A 28 7.87 10.01 -1.20
CA VAL A 28 8.41 8.65 -1.40
C VAL A 28 8.90 8.04 -0.09
N LYS A 29 9.31 8.88 0.88
CA LYS A 29 9.70 8.45 2.23
C LYS A 29 8.57 7.77 3.02
N GLN A 30 7.32 7.86 2.56
CA GLN A 30 6.17 7.22 3.21
C GLN A 30 6.02 5.74 2.86
N ILE A 31 6.70 5.27 1.80
CA ILE A 31 6.71 3.84 1.41
C ILE A 31 7.25 2.94 2.54
N PRO A 32 8.45 3.16 3.10
CA PRO A 32 8.97 2.31 4.17
C PRO A 32 8.15 2.39 5.47
N ILE A 33 7.47 3.52 5.72
CA ILE A 33 6.56 3.66 6.86
C ILE A 33 5.31 2.78 6.63
N ALA A 34 4.76 2.78 5.42
CA ALA A 34 3.63 1.94 5.05
C ALA A 34 3.96 0.44 5.10
N GLU A 35 5.18 0.05 4.72
CA GLU A 35 5.69 -1.31 4.87
C GLU A 35 5.74 -1.74 6.35
N GLN A 36 6.31 -0.89 7.23
CA GLN A 36 6.36 -1.16 8.67
C GLN A 36 4.97 -1.27 9.31
N MET A 37 3.99 -0.54 8.78
CA MET A 37 2.60 -0.59 9.23
C MET A 37 1.80 -1.78 8.66
N GLY A 38 2.40 -2.59 7.77
CA GLY A 38 1.72 -3.73 7.14
C GLY A 38 0.59 -3.33 6.19
N LEU A 39 0.72 -2.18 5.52
CA LEU A 39 -0.24 -1.72 4.53
C LEU A 39 -0.03 -2.46 3.20
N GLY A 40 -1.12 -2.79 2.51
CA GLY A 40 -1.06 -3.59 1.28
C GLY A 40 -0.74 -2.76 0.03
N VAL A 41 -1.14 -1.49 -0.01
CA VAL A 41 -0.95 -0.60 -1.17
C VAL A 41 -0.82 0.86 -0.74
N LEU A 42 0.09 1.60 -1.39
CA LEU A 42 0.23 3.04 -1.25
C LEU A 42 0.05 3.74 -2.62
N CYS A 43 -0.95 4.63 -2.72
CA CYS A 43 -1.23 5.40 -3.93
C CYS A 43 -0.62 6.80 -3.85
N SER A 44 0.47 7.08 -4.58
CA SER A 44 1.13 8.39 -4.56
C SER A 44 0.56 9.39 -5.57
N ARG A 45 0.64 10.69 -5.25
CA ARG A 45 0.10 11.80 -6.06
C ARG A 45 0.96 12.19 -7.27
N ARG A 46 2.26 11.88 -7.27
CA ARG A 46 3.23 12.50 -8.22
C ARG A 46 3.53 11.67 -9.47
N LEU A 47 3.26 10.38 -9.40
CA LEU A 47 3.21 9.42 -10.50
C LEU A 47 2.17 8.38 -10.05
N PHE A 48 1.44 7.78 -10.99
CA PHE A 48 0.60 6.60 -10.76
C PHE A 48 1.49 5.37 -10.41
N LEU A 49 2.39 5.51 -9.43
CA LEU A 49 3.28 4.48 -8.97
C LEU A 49 2.51 3.70 -7.90
N ILE A 50 1.73 2.72 -8.36
CA ILE A 50 1.24 1.64 -7.51
C ILE A 50 2.50 0.88 -7.08
N SER A 51 3.12 1.31 -5.99
CA SER A 51 4.16 0.51 -5.35
C SER A 51 3.42 -0.61 -4.63
N LEU A 52 3.15 -1.66 -5.39
CA LEU A 52 2.55 -2.88 -4.91
C LEU A 52 3.62 -3.60 -4.07
N ILE A 53 3.54 -3.45 -2.75
CA ILE A 53 4.46 -4.13 -1.83
C ILE A 53 3.96 -5.57 -1.74
N ILE A 54 4.54 -6.43 -2.59
CA ILE A 54 4.34 -7.89 -2.58
C ILE A 54 5.02 -8.50 -1.36
#